data_AF-A0A535MFS9-F1
#
_entry.id   AF-A0A535MFS9-F1
#
_cell.length_a   1.000
_cell.length_b   1.000
_cell.length_c   1.000
_cell.angle_alpha   90.00
_cell.angle_beta   90.00
_cell.angle_gamma   90.00
#
_symmetry.space_group_name_H-M   'P 1'
#
loop_
_entity.id
_entity.type
_entity.pdbx_description
1 polymer ?
#
loop_
_entity_poly.entity_id
_entity_poly.type
_entity_poly.pdbx_seq_one_letter_code
_entity_poly.pdbx_strand_id
1 'polypeptide(L)'
;MATDAINPSASLRQKKARTARGITHGHPVNVLHHDEASFGERLADQIAASIGSWTFLIVQSIAVTVWVTLNVVGLVKHWDIYPFVLLNLLFSVQAAYTGPVLLLAGNRQAQKDRLTLEHAADEAETTEQRTLTILKEIQDNTEITVKILTHLQEQQSTIVETHQRMAAVHEQMAKEQHPGA
;
A
#
# COMPACT_ATOMS: atom_id res chain seq x y z
N MET A 1 -28.19 -10.75 50.26
CA MET A 1 -26.85 -10.77 50.87
C MET A 1 -25.90 -11.32 49.80
N ALA A 2 -24.82 -10.59 49.59
CA ALA A 2 -23.80 -10.52 48.53
C ALA A 2 -23.36 -11.76 47.71
N THR A 3 -22.55 -11.43 46.68
CA THR A 3 -21.56 -12.21 45.90
C THR A 3 -22.12 -12.87 44.62
N ASP A 4 -21.50 -12.84 43.44
CA ASP A 4 -20.19 -12.37 43.00
C ASP A 4 -20.28 -12.23 41.45
N ALA A 5 -19.94 -11.07 40.91
CA ALA A 5 -18.72 -10.86 40.12
C ALA A 5 -18.61 -11.62 38.78
N ILE A 6 -18.84 -10.85 37.71
CA ILE A 6 -17.82 -10.55 36.68
C ILE A 6 -17.25 -11.80 35.96
N ASN A 7 -17.91 -12.20 34.87
CA ASN A 7 -17.31 -13.03 33.81
C ASN A 7 -16.85 -12.14 32.64
N PRO A 8 -15.58 -11.73 32.57
CA PRO A 8 -15.06 -10.81 31.55
C PRO A 8 -14.76 -11.50 30.20
N SER A 9 -14.94 -12.83 30.08
CA SER A 9 -14.51 -13.59 28.91
C SER A 9 -15.50 -13.58 27.73
N ALA A 10 -16.75 -13.20 27.97
CA ALA A 10 -17.81 -13.23 26.94
C ALA A 10 -17.75 -12.04 25.96
N SER A 11 -17.34 -10.85 26.43
CA SER A 11 -17.30 -9.63 25.60
C SER A 11 -16.14 -9.60 24.60
N LEU A 12 -15.05 -10.32 24.89
CA LEU A 12 -13.86 -10.36 24.04
C LEU A 12 -14.03 -11.27 22.80
N ARG A 13 -14.95 -12.24 22.85
CA ARG A 13 -15.24 -13.12 21.72
C ARG A 13 -16.07 -12.45 20.62
N GLN A 14 -16.87 -11.44 20.97
CA GLN A 14 -17.77 -10.81 20.00
C GLN A 14 -17.06 -9.74 19.13
N LYS A 15 -16.04 -9.06 19.64
CA LYS A 15 -15.25 -8.10 18.85
C LYS A 15 -14.37 -8.74 17.78
N LYS A 16 -14.02 -10.03 17.91
CA LYS A 16 -13.13 -10.71 16.96
C LYS A 16 -13.82 -11.23 15.69
N ALA A 17 -15.16 -11.27 15.67
CA ALA A 17 -15.92 -11.89 14.57
C ALA A 17 -16.39 -10.91 13.47
N ARG A 18 -16.21 -9.60 13.63
CA ARG A 18 -16.67 -8.60 12.63
C ARG A 18 -15.58 -8.00 11.74
N THR A 19 -14.31 -8.24 12.06
CA THR A 19 -13.16 -7.76 11.27
C THR A 19 -12.70 -8.74 10.19
N ALA A 20 -13.38 -9.89 10.05
CA ALA A 20 -13.11 -10.89 9.01
C ALA A 20 -14.01 -10.68 7.77
N ARG A 21 -14.28 -9.43 7.39
CA ARG A 21 -14.91 -9.12 6.08
C ARG A 21 -13.77 -8.92 5.09
N GLY A 22 -13.78 -9.76 4.06
CA GLY A 22 -12.67 -10.05 3.17
C GLY A 22 -11.85 -8.83 2.76
N ILE A 23 -10.55 -8.92 3.00
CA ILE A 23 -9.56 -8.06 2.39
C ILE A 23 -9.36 -8.61 0.97
N THR A 24 -10.21 -8.20 0.04
CA THR A 24 -9.91 -8.32 -1.38
C THR A 24 -8.81 -7.32 -1.67
N HIS A 25 -7.57 -7.80 -1.82
CA HIS A 25 -6.47 -7.02 -2.39
C HIS A 25 -6.71 -6.82 -3.90
N GLY A 26 -7.75 -6.04 -4.24
CA GLY A 26 -7.81 -5.32 -5.51
C GLY A 26 -7.31 -3.92 -5.21
N HIS A 27 -6.21 -3.51 -5.83
CA HIS A 27 -5.73 -2.14 -5.73
C HIS A 27 -6.87 -1.20 -6.15
N PRO A 28 -7.31 -0.24 -5.32
CA PRO A 28 -8.51 0.57 -5.58
C PRO A 28 -8.44 1.38 -6.88
N VAL A 29 -7.23 1.62 -7.39
CA VAL A 29 -7.00 2.24 -8.71
C VAL A 29 -7.65 1.48 -9.87
N ASN A 30 -7.88 0.17 -9.71
CA ASN A 30 -8.45 -0.69 -10.74
C ASN A 30 -10.00 -0.72 -10.74
N VAL A 31 -10.64 -0.16 -9.71
CA VAL A 31 -12.09 -0.26 -9.48
C VAL A 31 -12.85 0.95 -10.04
N LEU A 32 -12.18 2.09 -10.23
CA LEU A 32 -12.77 3.29 -10.84
C LEU A 32 -12.78 3.30 -12.38
N HIS A 33 -12.26 2.25 -13.03
CA HIS A 33 -12.06 2.21 -14.49
C HIS A 33 -13.07 1.35 -15.26
N HIS A 34 -14.04 0.72 -14.59
CA HIS A 34 -15.13 0.03 -15.25
C HIS A 34 -16.39 0.87 -15.05
N ASP A 35 -16.76 1.67 -16.06
CA ASP A 35 -18.10 1.49 -16.65
C ASP A 35 -18.40 2.32 -17.91
N GLU A 36 -17.58 3.29 -18.33
CA GLU A 36 -17.82 3.96 -19.63
C GLU A 36 -16.52 4.29 -20.38
N ALA A 37 -15.75 3.25 -20.73
CA ALA A 37 -14.63 3.43 -21.64
C ALA A 37 -15.11 3.83 -23.03
N SER A 38 -15.23 5.14 -23.27
CA SER A 38 -15.49 5.73 -24.59
C SER A 38 -14.52 5.14 -25.61
N PHE A 39 -14.92 5.07 -26.89
CA PHE A 39 -14.09 4.53 -27.98
C PHE A 39 -12.67 5.14 -27.99
N GLY A 40 -12.55 6.42 -27.61
CA GLY A 40 -11.26 7.10 -27.45
C GLY A 40 -10.39 6.58 -26.31
N GLU A 41 -10.98 6.10 -25.21
CA GLU A 41 -10.25 5.57 -24.05
C GLU A 41 -9.62 4.21 -24.36
N ARG A 42 -10.37 3.33 -25.05
CA ARG A 42 -9.85 2.04 -25.53
C ARG A 42 -8.74 2.23 -26.57
N LEU A 43 -8.90 3.21 -27.44
CA LEU A 43 -7.90 3.54 -28.46
C LEU A 43 -6.61 4.07 -27.81
N ALA A 44 -6.72 4.95 -26.80
CA ALA A 44 -5.56 5.47 -26.08
C ALA A 44 -4.78 4.37 -25.35
N ASP A 45 -5.47 3.47 -24.65
CA ASP A 45 -4.82 2.35 -23.94
C ASP A 45 -4.16 1.36 -24.92
N GLN A 46 -4.78 1.11 -26.08
CA GLN A 46 -4.17 0.28 -27.14
C GLN A 46 -2.93 0.94 -27.75
N ILE A 47 -2.95 2.26 -27.93
CA ILE A 47 -1.83 3.00 -28.54
C ILE A 47 -0.66 3.10 -27.56
N ALA A 48 -0.91 3.35 -26.27
CA ALA A 48 0.11 3.31 -25.24
C ALA A 48 0.79 1.93 -25.15
N ALA A 49 0.01 0.85 -25.23
CA ALA A 49 0.54 -0.52 -25.25
C ALA A 49 1.30 -0.85 -26.55
N SER A 50 0.85 -0.32 -27.70
CA SER A 50 1.43 -0.65 -29.01
C SER A 50 2.73 0.11 -29.31
N ILE A 51 2.83 1.38 -28.91
CA ILE A 51 4.04 2.21 -29.13
C ILE A 51 5.21 1.72 -28.27
N GLY A 52 4.95 1.11 -27.10
CA GLY A 52 5.98 0.54 -26.23
C GLY A 52 6.48 -0.85 -26.65
N SER A 53 5.89 -1.47 -27.68
CA SER A 53 6.22 -2.84 -28.07
C SER A 53 7.09 -2.92 -29.33
N TRP A 54 8.20 -3.62 -29.24
CA TRP A 54 9.09 -3.94 -30.37
C TRP A 54 8.38 -4.69 -31.51
N THR A 55 7.25 -5.35 -31.22
CA THR A 55 6.47 -6.10 -32.21
C THR A 55 5.84 -5.19 -33.28
N PHE A 56 5.45 -3.96 -32.93
CA PHE A 56 4.84 -3.02 -33.87
C PHE A 56 5.81 -2.63 -34.99
N LEU A 57 7.07 -2.33 -34.62
CA LEU A 57 8.12 -1.98 -35.57
C LEU A 57 8.43 -3.13 -36.53
N ILE A 58 8.44 -4.37 -36.03
CA ILE A 58 8.69 -5.56 -36.85
C ILE A 58 7.55 -5.76 -37.87
N VAL A 59 6.29 -5.71 -37.42
CA VAL A 59 5.13 -5.88 -38.30
C VAL A 59 5.09 -4.79 -39.38
N GLN A 60 5.29 -3.52 -39.01
CA GLN A 60 5.34 -2.41 -39.96
C GLN A 60 6.45 -2.60 -40.99
N SER A 61 7.65 -3.01 -40.56
CA SER A 61 8.80 -3.23 -41.44
C SER A 61 8.57 -4.38 -42.42
N ILE A 62 7.95 -5.47 -41.96
CA ILE A 62 7.57 -6.59 -42.81
C ILE A 62 6.51 -6.14 -43.83
N ALA A 63 5.49 -5.42 -43.40
CA ALA A 63 4.44 -4.92 -44.29
C ALA A 63 5.00 -4.05 -45.41
N VAL A 64 5.90 -3.11 -45.08
CA VAL A 64 6.60 -2.27 -46.07
C VAL A 64 7.44 -3.12 -47.02
N THR A 65 8.21 -4.06 -46.49
CA THR A 65 9.09 -4.92 -47.28
C THR A 65 8.29 -5.79 -48.26
N VAL A 66 7.19 -6.37 -47.81
CA VAL A 66 6.27 -7.15 -48.65
C VAL A 66 5.64 -6.26 -49.72
N TRP A 67 5.20 -5.05 -49.37
CA TRP A 67 4.60 -4.11 -50.32
C TRP A 67 5.57 -3.71 -51.44
N VAL A 68 6.80 -3.34 -51.07
CA VAL A 68 7.86 -3.01 -52.03
C VAL A 68 8.18 -4.22 -52.90
N THR A 69 8.32 -5.41 -52.32
CA THR A 69 8.64 -6.64 -53.06
C THR A 69 7.54 -6.99 -54.06
N LEU A 70 6.26 -6.91 -53.67
CA LEU A 70 5.12 -7.18 -54.57
C LEU A 70 5.05 -6.19 -55.74
N ASN A 71 5.35 -4.91 -55.50
CA ASN A 71 5.38 -3.89 -56.54
C ASN A 71 6.59 -4.05 -57.49
N VAL A 72 7.78 -4.34 -56.95
CA VAL A 72 9.02 -4.50 -57.74
C VAL A 72 9.02 -5.78 -58.57
N VAL A 73 8.50 -6.90 -58.04
CA VAL A 73 8.42 -8.18 -58.78
C VAL A 73 7.36 -8.12 -59.90
N GLY A 74 6.58 -7.04 -59.99
CA GLY A 74 5.65 -6.81 -61.09
C GLY A 74 4.43 -7.74 -61.09
N LEU A 75 4.15 -8.41 -59.96
CA LEU A 75 2.99 -9.30 -59.80
C LEU A 75 1.65 -8.56 -59.92
N VAL A 76 1.66 -7.25 -59.67
CA VAL A 76 0.50 -6.35 -59.78
C VAL A 76 0.89 -5.22 -60.73
N LYS A 77 0.24 -5.10 -61.89
CA LYS A 77 0.48 -4.05 -62.91
C LYS A 77 0.71 -2.68 -62.25
N HIS A 78 1.97 -2.20 -62.23
CA HIS A 78 2.43 -0.83 -61.96
C HIS A 78 1.45 0.09 -61.19
N TRP A 79 0.92 -0.36 -60.05
CA TRP A 79 -0.07 0.40 -59.28
C TRP A 79 0.62 1.58 -58.58
N ASP A 80 1.91 1.45 -58.27
CA ASP A 80 2.74 2.49 -57.66
C ASP A 80 4.05 2.66 -58.49
N ILE A 81 4.09 3.67 -59.36
CA ILE A 81 5.22 3.98 -60.25
C ILE A 81 6.37 4.56 -59.41
N TYR A 82 7.61 4.16 -59.69
CA TYR A 82 8.81 4.68 -59.03
C TYR A 82 8.83 6.22 -59.07
N PRO A 83 8.93 6.95 -57.94
CA PRO A 83 9.26 6.54 -56.57
C PRO A 83 8.00 6.46 -55.67
N PHE A 84 7.45 5.25 -55.46
CA PHE A 84 6.37 4.87 -54.53
C PHE A 84 5.55 6.02 -53.89
N VAL A 85 4.79 6.76 -54.71
CA VAL A 85 4.09 7.99 -54.30
C VAL A 85 3.01 7.66 -53.27
N LEU A 86 2.32 6.54 -53.42
CA LEU A 86 1.24 6.15 -52.52
C LEU A 86 1.77 5.75 -51.14
N LEU A 87 2.88 5.00 -51.11
CA LEU A 87 3.54 4.65 -49.86
C LEU A 87 4.04 5.90 -49.14
N ASN A 88 4.68 6.81 -49.86
CA ASN A 88 5.14 8.07 -49.29
C ASN A 88 3.98 8.94 -48.77
N LEU A 89 2.86 8.99 -49.48
CA LEU A 89 1.66 9.69 -49.04
C LEU A 89 1.09 9.07 -47.76
N LEU A 90 1.01 7.74 -47.70
CA LEU A 90 0.51 7.02 -46.53
C LEU A 90 1.37 7.29 -45.30
N PHE A 91 2.69 7.23 -45.43
CA PHE A 91 3.61 7.56 -44.34
C PHE A 91 3.50 9.02 -43.89
N SER A 92 3.29 9.94 -44.83
CA SER A 92 3.08 11.36 -44.51
C SER A 92 1.81 11.56 -43.68
N VAL A 93 0.71 10.91 -44.05
CA VAL A 93 -0.54 10.95 -43.27
C VAL A 93 -0.38 10.27 -41.91
N GLN A 94 0.32 9.13 -41.86
CA GLN A 94 0.61 8.41 -40.62
C GLN A 94 1.37 9.32 -39.63
N ALA A 95 2.41 10.01 -40.08
CA ALA A 95 3.16 10.95 -39.26
C ALA A 95 2.28 12.13 -38.79
N ALA A 96 1.46 12.69 -39.69
CA ALA A 96 0.56 13.80 -39.35
C ALA A 96 -0.48 13.43 -38.29
N TYR A 97 -1.01 12.20 -38.31
CA TYR A 97 -1.99 11.74 -37.31
C TYR A 97 -1.34 11.25 -36.00
N THR A 98 -0.06 10.84 -36.05
CA THR A 98 0.67 10.37 -34.87
C THR A 98 0.77 11.46 -33.79
N GLY A 99 1.01 12.73 -34.17
CA GLY A 99 1.12 13.83 -33.22
C GLY A 99 -0.13 14.03 -32.34
N PRO A 100 -1.32 14.28 -32.93
CA PRO A 100 -2.57 14.45 -32.19
C PRO A 100 -2.93 13.25 -31.32
N VAL A 101 -2.75 12.03 -31.86
CA VAL A 101 -3.00 10.80 -31.12
C VAL A 101 -2.08 10.66 -29.92
N LEU A 102 -0.79 10.95 -30.10
CA LEU A 102 0.20 10.88 -29.02
C LEU A 102 -0.11 11.91 -27.93
N LEU A 103 -0.58 13.11 -28.30
CA LEU A 103 -1.03 14.13 -27.36
C LEU A 103 -2.25 13.67 -26.55
N LEU A 104 -3.23 13.05 -27.21
CA LEU A 104 -4.41 12.51 -26.53
C LEU A 104 -4.05 11.34 -25.59
N ALA A 105 -3.20 10.42 -26.05
CA ALA A 105 -2.70 9.31 -25.25
C ALA A 105 -1.88 9.80 -24.04
N GLY A 106 -0.99 10.77 -24.25
CA GLY A 106 -0.17 11.38 -23.20
C GLY A 106 -0.98 12.14 -22.16
N ASN A 107 -1.97 12.95 -22.57
CA ASN A 107 -2.84 13.67 -21.65
C ASN A 107 -3.64 12.70 -20.76
N ARG A 108 -4.09 11.56 -21.32
CA ARG A 108 -4.79 10.52 -20.56
C ARG A 108 -3.87 9.80 -19.58
N GLN A 109 -2.66 9.44 -20.00
CA GLN A 109 -1.68 8.82 -19.12
C GLN A 109 -1.32 9.76 -17.96
N ALA A 110 -1.11 11.04 -18.23
CA ALA A 110 -0.83 12.04 -17.21
C ALA A 110 -1.99 12.21 -16.20
N GLN A 111 -3.24 12.10 -16.64
CA GLN A 111 -4.40 12.09 -15.73
C GLN A 111 -4.41 10.86 -14.82
N LYS A 112 -4.16 9.67 -15.36
CA LYS A 112 -4.05 8.42 -14.58
C LYS A 112 -2.90 8.49 -13.57
N ASP A 113 -1.75 8.97 -14.01
CA ASP A 113 -0.56 9.13 -13.16
C ASP A 113 -0.82 10.12 -12.02
N ARG A 114 -1.48 11.26 -12.31
CA ARG A 114 -1.83 12.24 -11.29
C ARG A 114 -2.74 11.65 -10.21
N LEU A 115 -3.80 10.95 -10.59
CA LEU A 115 -4.70 10.29 -9.62
C LEU A 115 -3.96 9.23 -8.80
N THR A 116 -3.07 8.48 -9.43
CA THR A 116 -2.24 7.47 -8.76
C THR A 116 -1.32 8.13 -7.72
N LEU A 117 -0.72 9.27 -8.06
CA LEU A 117 0.15 10.03 -7.16
C LEU A 117 -0.63 10.66 -6.00
N GLU A 118 -1.82 11.23 -6.25
CA GLU A 118 -2.69 11.78 -5.19
C GLU A 118 -3.06 10.67 -4.18
N HIS A 119 -3.48 9.49 -4.65
CA HIS A 119 -3.76 8.37 -3.76
C HIS A 119 -2.54 7.86 -3.01
N ALA A 120 -1.37 7.77 -3.67
CA ALA A 120 -0.13 7.36 -3.01
C ALA A 120 0.28 8.34 -1.90
N ALA A 121 0.04 9.64 -2.08
CA ALA A 121 0.28 10.66 -1.06
C ALA A 121 -0.64 10.50 0.15
N ASP A 122 -1.94 10.31 -0.07
CA ASP A 122 -2.93 10.09 1.01
C ASP A 122 -2.63 8.80 1.80
N GLU A 123 -2.23 7.73 1.11
CA GLU A 123 -1.82 6.47 1.74
C GLU A 123 -0.54 6.63 2.56
N ALA A 124 0.41 7.44 2.09
CA ALA A 124 1.64 7.75 2.82
C ALA A 124 1.34 8.49 4.13
N GLU A 125 0.47 9.51 4.10
CA GLU A 125 0.04 10.24 5.30
C GLU A 125 -0.64 9.30 6.30
N THR A 126 -1.57 8.46 5.83
CA THR A 126 -2.25 7.48 6.69
C THR A 126 -1.26 6.49 7.32
N THR A 127 -0.25 6.06 6.56
CA THR A 127 0.78 5.13 7.04
C THR A 127 1.68 5.79 8.08
N GLU A 128 2.04 7.06 7.88
CA GLU A 128 2.77 7.85 8.87
C GLU A 128 1.95 7.98 10.17
N GLN A 129 0.68 8.38 10.09
CA GLN A 129 -0.20 8.49 11.25
C GLN A 129 -0.33 7.16 12.02
N ARG A 130 -0.45 6.03 11.31
CA ARG A 130 -0.47 4.68 11.93
C ARG A 130 0.84 4.37 12.65
N THR A 131 1.96 4.70 12.03
CA THR A 131 3.30 4.49 12.62
C THR A 131 3.45 5.31 13.91
N LEU A 132 3.06 6.59 13.88
CA LEU A 132 3.07 7.46 15.06
C LEU A 132 2.13 6.95 16.17
N THR A 133 0.96 6.43 15.80
CA THR A 133 0.01 5.85 16.75
C THR A 133 0.63 4.65 17.48
N ILE A 134 1.26 3.73 16.74
CA ILE A 134 1.93 2.56 17.34
C ILE A 134 3.09 2.99 18.24
N LEU A 135 3.90 3.97 17.81
CA LEU A 135 5.00 4.50 18.63
C LEU A 135 4.47 5.08 19.95
N LYS A 136 3.35 5.79 19.92
CA LYS A 136 2.68 6.31 21.12
C LYS A 136 2.20 5.18 22.03
N GLU A 137 1.56 4.15 21.50
CA GLU A 137 1.11 3.01 22.30
C GLU A 137 2.29 2.27 22.97
N ILE A 138 3.44 2.15 22.29
CA ILE A 138 4.66 1.57 22.87
C ILE A 138 5.21 2.46 23.99
N GLN A 139 5.22 3.79 23.79
CA GLN A 139 5.61 4.76 24.80
C GLN A 139 4.73 4.64 26.06
N ASP A 140 3.41 4.60 25.90
CA ASP A 140 2.45 4.50 27.00
C ASP A 140 2.62 3.17 27.77
N ASN A 141 2.79 2.05 27.06
CA ASN A 141 3.09 0.75 27.68
C ASN A 141 4.41 0.76 28.47
N THR A 142 5.43 1.46 27.96
CA THR A 142 6.71 1.63 28.63
C THR A 142 6.54 2.44 29.92
N GLU A 143 5.76 3.52 29.89
CA GLU A 143 5.46 4.33 31.07
C GLU A 143 4.74 3.52 32.16
N ILE A 144 3.73 2.72 31.76
CA ILE A 144 3.04 1.82 32.69
C ILE A 144 4.02 0.83 33.31
N THR A 145 4.92 0.26 32.50
CA THR A 145 5.95 -0.67 32.98
C THR A 145 6.83 -0.01 34.03
N VAL A 146 7.28 1.22 33.79
CA VAL A 146 8.07 1.99 34.75
C VAL A 146 7.29 2.24 36.04
N LYS A 147 6.01 2.65 35.95
CA LYS A 147 5.16 2.86 37.14
C LYS A 147 5.02 1.59 37.97
N ILE A 148 4.79 0.44 37.34
CA ILE A 148 4.71 -0.86 38.02
C ILE A 148 6.03 -1.16 38.75
N LEU A 149 7.17 -0.98 38.08
CA LEU A 149 8.48 -1.20 38.68
C LEU A 149 8.71 -0.30 39.90
N THR A 150 8.35 0.98 39.81
CA THR A 150 8.48 1.92 40.94
C THR A 150 7.60 1.52 42.13
N HIS A 151 6.35 1.12 41.87
CA HIS A 151 5.44 0.71 42.93
C HIS A 151 5.90 -0.59 43.60
N LEU A 152 6.37 -1.57 42.82
CA LEU A 152 6.95 -2.80 43.36
C LEU A 152 8.19 -2.53 44.22
N GLN A 153 9.04 -1.59 43.80
CA GLN A 153 10.23 -1.20 44.57
C GLN A 153 9.85 -0.51 45.88
N GLU A 154 8.82 0.34 45.86
CA GLU A 154 8.28 0.96 47.07
C GLU A 154 7.73 -0.10 48.03
N GLN A 155 6.90 -1.05 47.55
CA GLN A 155 6.38 -2.16 48.36
C GLN A 155 7.50 -3.00 48.99
N GLN A 156 8.57 -3.29 48.25
CA GLN A 156 9.73 -4.02 48.77
C GLN A 156 10.39 -3.27 49.93
N SER A 157 10.54 -1.95 49.83
CA SER A 157 11.14 -1.14 50.90
C SER A 157 10.30 -1.18 52.18
N THR A 158 8.98 -1.12 52.05
CA THR A 158 8.06 -1.21 53.19
C THR A 158 8.13 -2.60 53.84
N ILE A 159 8.18 -3.67 53.03
CA ILE A 159 8.32 -5.04 53.53
C ILE A 159 9.63 -5.18 54.33
N VAL A 160 10.76 -4.72 53.80
CA VAL A 160 12.04 -4.77 54.51
C VAL A 160 11.99 -4.00 55.83
N GLU A 161 11.40 -2.80 55.82
CA GLU A 161 11.30 -1.97 57.02
C GLU A 161 10.40 -2.63 58.09
N THR A 162 9.27 -3.23 57.68
CA THR A 162 8.41 -3.98 58.61
C THR A 162 9.13 -5.19 59.21
N HIS A 163 9.94 -5.90 58.42
CA HIS A 163 10.71 -7.05 58.90
C HIS A 163 11.77 -6.63 59.92
N GLN A 164 12.47 -5.52 59.68
CA GLN A 164 13.45 -4.98 60.62
C GLN A 164 12.79 -4.54 61.94
N ARG A 165 11.63 -3.87 61.87
CA ARG A 165 10.86 -3.50 63.06
C ARG A 165 10.40 -4.73 63.84
N MET A 166 9.88 -5.76 63.17
CA MET A 166 9.53 -7.02 63.80
C MET A 166 10.73 -7.69 64.49
N ALA A 167 11.88 -7.72 63.84
CA ALA A 167 13.10 -8.29 64.42
C ALA A 167 13.55 -7.52 65.68
N ALA A 168 13.52 -6.18 65.64
CA ALA A 168 13.84 -5.34 66.79
C ALA A 168 12.86 -5.54 67.96
N VAL A 169 11.56 -5.67 67.67
CA VAL A 169 10.52 -5.96 68.68
C VAL A 169 10.73 -7.36 69.28
N HIS A 170 11.04 -8.37 68.48
CA HIS A 170 11.37 -9.71 68.98
C HIS A 170 12.60 -9.70 69.90
N GLU A 171 13.63 -8.91 69.58
CA GLU A 171 14.80 -8.76 70.45
C GLU A 171 14.47 -8.02 71.76
N GLN A 172 13.61 -7.00 71.71
CA GLN A 172 13.12 -6.31 72.91
C GLN A 172 12.30 -7.25 73.80
N MET A 173 11.38 -8.02 73.22
CA MET A 173 10.62 -9.03 73.95
C MET A 173 11.54 -10.11 74.56
N ALA A 174 12.58 -10.55 73.85
CA ALA A 174 13.56 -11.50 74.39
C ALA A 174 14.37 -10.91 75.56
N LYS A 175 14.68 -9.60 75.55
CA LYS A 175 15.32 -8.88 76.67
C LYS A 175 14.38 -8.67 77.86
N GLU A 176 13.08 -8.45 77.64
CA GLU A 176 12.08 -8.28 78.70
C GLU A 176 11.61 -9.60 79.32
N GLN A 177 11.68 -10.73 78.60
CA GLN A 177 11.27 -12.05 79.09
C GLN A 177 12.29 -12.71 80.06
N HIS A 178 13.52 -12.18 80.16
CA HIS A 178 14.55 -12.66 81.11
C HIS A 178 15.08 -11.57 82.06
N PRO A 179 14.27 -11.04 83.01
CA PRO A 179 14.76 -10.20 84.08
C PRO A 179 15.19 -11.07 85.26
N GLY A 180 16.49 -11.40 85.33
CA GLY A 180 17.11 -11.98 86.52
C GLY A 180 17.50 -13.46 86.41
N ALA A 181 18.79 -13.68 86.16
CA ALA A 181 19.57 -14.71 86.84
C ALA A 181 20.54 -13.99 87.79
#